data_AF-A0A939NZM6-F1
#
_entry.id   AF-A0A939NZM6-F1
#
_cell.length_a   1.000
_cell.length_b   1.000
_cell.length_c   1.000
_cell.angle_alpha   90.00
_cell.angle_beta   90.00
_cell.angle_gamma   90.00
#
_symmetry.space_group_name_H-M   'P 1'
#
loop_
_entity.id
_entity.type
_entity.pdbx_description
1 polymer ?
#
loop_
_entity_poly.entity_id
_entity_poly.type
_entity_poly.pdbx_seq_one_letter_code
_entity_poly.pdbx_strand_id
1 'polypeptide(L)' 'MREIYKPFVASDDPDRDIRCQDALQFAFRDLVAASVEAGWSEDEALEAIITLADDSLGRIGANDDAKTLLDVLRRMA' A
#
# COMPACT_ATOMS: atom_id res chain seq x y z
N MET A 1 -10.88 11.87 -7.17
CA MET A 1 -10.37 10.51 -6.97
C MET A 1 -11.56 9.61 -6.67
N ARG A 2 -11.74 8.53 -7.43
CA ARG A 2 -12.84 7.57 -7.21
C ARG A 2 -12.75 6.90 -5.84
N GLU A 3 -13.89 6.44 -5.34
CA GLU A 3 -13.97 5.67 -4.11
C GLU A 3 -13.25 4.32 -4.23
N ILE A 4 -12.55 3.95 -3.16
CA ILE A 4 -11.90 2.64 -3.00
C ILE A 4 -12.77 1.81 -2.06
N TYR A 5 -13.14 0.61 -2.48
CA TYR A 5 -13.96 -0.31 -1.68
C TYR A 5 -13.13 -1.45 -1.11
N LYS A 6 -13.63 -2.06 -0.04
CA LYS A 6 -13.02 -3.28 0.52
C LYS A 6 -13.18 -4.42 -0.50
N PRO A 7 -12.12 -5.21 -0.78
CA PRO A 7 -12.25 -6.41 -1.60
C PRO A 7 -13.39 -7.31 -1.11
N PHE A 8 -14.21 -7.81 -2.04
CA PHE A 8 -15.40 -8.62 -1.72
C PHE A 8 -15.09 -10.05 -1.25
N VAL A 9 -13.81 -10.39 -1.09
CA VAL A 9 -13.32 -11.72 -0.71
C VAL A 9 -12.70 -11.73 0.69
N ALA A 10 -12.59 -12.91 1.29
CA ALA A 10 -11.94 -13.10 2.59
C ALA A 10 -10.42 -12.86 2.51
N SER A 11 -9.75 -12.77 3.66
CA SER A 11 -8.30 -12.47 3.71
C SER A 11 -7.41 -13.65 3.30
N ASP A 12 -7.93 -14.85 3.38
CA ASP A 12 -7.31 -16.12 3.01
C ASP A 12 -7.71 -16.59 1.60
N ASP A 13 -8.47 -15.78 0.86
CA ASP A 13 -8.81 -16.05 -0.53
C ASP A 13 -7.55 -16.04 -1.41
N PRO A 14 -7.33 -17.06 -2.27
CA PRO A 14 -6.12 -17.15 -3.08
C PRO A 14 -5.96 -15.99 -4.07
N ASP A 15 -7.06 -15.35 -4.49
CA ASP A 15 -7.05 -14.22 -5.42
C ASP A 15 -7.09 -12.86 -4.67
N ARG A 16 -6.89 -12.86 -3.35
CA ARG A 16 -7.07 -11.66 -2.52
C ARG A 16 -6.23 -10.48 -3.01
N ASP A 17 -5.01 -10.74 -3.46
CA ASP A 17 -4.10 -9.74 -4.01
C ASP A 17 -4.67 -9.10 -5.29
N ILE A 18 -5.18 -9.90 -6.22
CA ILE A 18 -5.84 -9.43 -7.45
C ILE A 18 -7.08 -8.62 -7.08
N ARG A 19 -7.88 -9.08 -6.11
CA ARG A 19 -9.09 -8.34 -5.68
C ARG A 19 -8.78 -7.00 -5.01
N CYS A 20 -7.64 -6.90 -4.31
CA CYS A 20 -7.14 -5.61 -3.82
C CYS A 20 -6.74 -4.69 -4.98
N GLN A 21 -6.07 -5.21 -6.00
CA GLN A 21 -5.70 -4.44 -7.19
C GLN A 21 -6.94 -3.94 -7.95
N ASP A 22 -7.92 -4.81 -8.20
CA ASP A 22 -9.20 -4.46 -8.85
C ASP A 22 -9.90 -3.31 -8.12
N ALA A 23 -9.94 -3.35 -6.79
CA ALA A 23 -10.58 -2.32 -5.98
C ALA A 23 -9.84 -0.97 -6.00
N LEU A 24 -8.53 -0.99 -6.22
CA LEU A 24 -7.67 0.19 -6.21
C LEU A 24 -7.46 0.80 -7.60
N GLN A 25 -7.54 0.01 -8.67
CA GLN A 25 -7.01 0.35 -10.00
C GLN A 25 -7.53 1.68 -10.56
N PHE A 26 -8.80 2.01 -10.31
CA PHE A 26 -9.39 3.23 -10.86
C PHE A 26 -8.97 4.47 -10.09
N ALA A 27 -8.88 4.39 -8.76
CA ALA A 27 -8.35 5.49 -7.95
C ALA A 27 -6.85 5.70 -8.21
N PHE A 28 -6.10 4.61 -8.42
CA PHE A 28 -4.70 4.66 -8.83
C PHE A 28 -4.52 5.37 -10.17
N ARG A 29 -5.35 5.04 -11.18
CA ARG A 29 -5.33 5.73 -12.48
C ARG A 29 -5.66 7.22 -12.36
N ASP A 30 -6.63 7.57 -11.51
CA ASP A 30 -6.95 8.98 -11.26
C ASP A 30 -5.78 9.72 -10.59
N LEU A 31 -5.04 9.05 -9.69
CA LEU A 31 -3.84 9.62 -9.05
C LEU A 31 -2.73 9.86 -10.07
N VAL A 32 -2.43 8.89 -10.92
CA VAL A 32 -1.43 9.04 -12.00
C VAL A 32 -1.84 10.16 -12.95
N ALA A 33 -3.10 10.21 -13.36
CA ALA A 33 -3.61 11.27 -14.23
C ALA A 33 -3.46 12.66 -13.58
N ALA A 34 -3.77 12.80 -12.29
CA ALA A 34 -3.61 14.06 -11.58
C ALA A 34 -2.13 14.49 -11.48
N SER A 35 -1.19 13.56 -11.32
CA SER A 35 0.25 13.86 -11.36
C SER A 35 0.70 14.35 -12.73
N VAL A 36 0.21 13.72 -13.81
CA VAL A 36 0.50 14.15 -15.18
C VAL A 36 -0.12 15.52 -15.48
N GLU A 37 -1.34 15.78 -15.02
CA GLU A 37 -1.98 17.11 -15.12
C GLU A 37 -1.19 18.19 -14.35
N ALA A 38 -0.49 17.81 -13.29
CA ALA A 38 0.43 18.68 -12.54
C ALA A 38 1.79 18.89 -13.24
N GLY A 39 2.00 18.28 -14.42
CA GLY A 39 3.17 18.48 -15.27
C GLY A 39 4.27 17.44 -15.12
N TRP A 40 4.01 16.34 -14.42
CA TRP A 40 4.97 15.23 -14.29
C TRP A 40 4.88 14.33 -15.53
N SER A 41 5.97 13.63 -15.87
CA SER A 41 5.83 12.48 -16.76
C SER A 41 5.10 11.33 -16.04
N GLU A 42 4.47 10.45 -16.82
CA GLU A 42 3.80 9.26 -16.27
C GLU A 42 4.80 8.35 -15.54
N ASP A 43 6.00 8.17 -16.09
CA ASP A 43 7.07 7.37 -15.48
C ASP A 43 7.50 7.94 -14.11
N GLU A 44 7.74 9.27 -14.02
CA GLU A 44 8.08 9.92 -12.74
C GLU A 44 6.97 9.76 -11.69
N ALA A 45 5.71 9.85 -12.12
CA ALA A 45 4.57 9.65 -11.22
C ALA A 45 4.52 8.21 -10.70
N LEU A 46 4.71 7.23 -11.57
CA LEU A 46 4.71 5.81 -11.20
C LEU A 46 5.89 5.46 -10.30
N GLU A 47 7.09 5.92 -10.62
CA GLU A 47 8.29 5.73 -9.79
C GLU A 47 8.09 6.31 -8.39
N ALA A 48 7.59 7.55 -8.29
CA ALA A 48 7.31 8.18 -7.01
C ALA A 48 6.27 7.40 -6.19
N ILE A 49 5.20 6.92 -6.82
CA ILE A 49 4.17 6.12 -6.13
C ILE A 49 4.76 4.79 -5.64
N ILE A 50 5.59 4.13 -6.44
CA ILE A 50 6.27 2.88 -6.04
C ILE A 50 7.15 3.12 -4.82
N THR A 51 8.00 4.15 -4.85
CA THR A 51 8.88 4.47 -3.71
C THR A 51 8.07 4.76 -2.45
N LEU A 52 7.02 5.58 -2.53
CA LEU A 52 6.17 5.89 -1.37
C LEU A 52 5.47 4.66 -0.80
N ALA A 53 5.01 3.74 -1.67
CA ALA A 53 4.36 2.50 -1.25
C ALA A 53 5.34 1.54 -0.57
N ASP A 54 6.53 1.37 -1.14
CA ASP A 54 7.58 0.49 -0.62
C ASP A 54 8.09 0.97 0.76
N ASP A 55 8.40 2.27 0.87
CA ASP A 55 8.82 2.89 2.13
C ASP A 55 7.74 2.72 3.23
N SER A 56 6.47 2.84 2.86
CA SER A 56 5.35 2.65 3.78
C SER A 56 5.24 1.21 4.26
N LEU A 57 5.43 0.24 3.37
CA LEU A 57 5.43 -1.18 3.72
C LEU A 57 6.61 -1.53 4.63
N GLY A 58 7.80 -1.03 4.31
CA GLY A 58 9.00 -1.21 5.14
C GLY A 58 8.82 -0.67 6.57
N ARG A 59 8.18 0.50 6.71
CA ARG A 59 7.85 1.07 8.03
C ARG A 59 6.88 0.21 8.83
N ILE A 60 5.88 -0.40 8.19
CA ILE A 60 4.93 -1.31 8.87
C ILE A 60 5.70 -2.51 9.42
N GLY A 61 6.53 -3.15 8.60
CA GLY A 61 7.35 -4.29 9.02
C GLY A 61 8.29 -3.95 10.17
N ALA A 62 9.02 -2.83 10.08
CA ALA A 62 9.93 -2.38 11.15
C ALA A 62 9.20 -2.13 12.48
N ASN A 63 7.98 -1.59 12.43
CA ASN A 63 7.16 -1.40 13.63
C ASN A 63 6.69 -2.74 14.23
N ASP A 64 6.31 -3.71 13.40
CA ASP A 64 5.89 -5.03 13.86
C ASP A 64 7.05 -5.81 14.50
N ASP A 65 8.26 -5.70 13.94
CA ASP A 65 9.48 -6.26 14.50
C ASP A 65 9.81 -5.63 15.86
N ALA A 66 9.76 -4.30 15.95
CA ALA A 66 9.99 -3.58 17.20
C ALA A 66 8.97 -3.97 18.28
N LYS A 67 7.69 -4.14 17.90
CA LYS A 67 6.64 -4.62 18.81
C LYS A 67 6.92 -6.03 19.30
N THR A 68 7.35 -6.92 18.42
CA THR A 68 7.73 -8.30 18.77
C THR A 68 8.87 -8.32 19.78
N LEU A 69 9.91 -7.49 19.58
CA LEU A 69 11.02 -7.37 20.53
C LEU A 69 10.57 -6.84 21.90
N LEU A 70 9.70 -5.82 21.92
CA LEU A 70 9.15 -5.29 23.18
C LEU A 70 8.35 -6.36 23.95
N ASP A 71 7.57 -7.18 23.25
CA ASP A 71 6.80 -8.25 23.87
C ASP A 71 7.71 -9.35 24.45
N VAL A 72 8.84 -9.65 23.81
CA VAL A 72 9.86 -10.56 24.39
C VAL A 72 10.46 -9.95 25.65
N LEU A 73 10.91 -8.68 25.61
CA LEU A 73 11.51 -8.02 26.77
C LEU A 73 10.55 -7.94 27.97
N ARG A 74 9.26 -7.68 27.73
CA ARG A 74 8.22 -7.64 28.77
C ARG A 74 8.00 -9.01 29.44
N ARG A 75 8.22 -10.11 28.74
CA ARG A 75 8.09 -11.47 29.29
C ARG A 75 9.31 -11.89 30.11
N MET A 76 10.43 -11.18 29.97
CA MET A 76 11.67 -11.46 30.70
C MET A 76 11.80 -10.64 32.01
N ALA A 77 10.95 -9.63 32.19
CA ALA A 77 10.83 -8.83 33.40
C ALA A 77 9.81 -9.44 34.38
#